data_AF-A0A946GFN9-F1
#
_entry.id   AF-A0A946GFN9-F1
#
_cell.length_a   1.000
_cell.length_b   1.000
_cell.length_c   1.000
_cell.angle_alpha   90.00
_cell.angle_beta   90.00
_cell.angle_gamma   90.00
#
_symmetry.space_group_name_H-M   'P 1'
#
loop_
_entity.id
_entity.type
_entity.pdbx_description
1 polymer ?
#
loop_
_entity_poly.entity_id
_entity_poly.type
_entity_poly.pdbx_seq_one_letter_code
_entity_poly.pdbx_strand_id
1 'polypeptide(L)'
;MDKVTWLYTFVALYWAYCIFWGIKSSQQAKTATDYFIAGRQISMWVFVLAATATSFSGWTFMGHPGLVYRDGFQYAYASFYTITIPFTGVLFLKRQWMLGKRFGYVTPGEMLADYFQGDAIRILVVAVALLFSIPYLGVQLGASGFLFNVLTDGAISANVGMWVLSAVVLIYVATGGLRAVAYVDTLQCILLALGIVVTGFIALNAAGGWDNLQQGLAALGKTDIGKWGSTKGYGGGDYNAYLAIPGVIQWTAGLGKETPVGGLWTGVMCLTYMFALMGIQSAPAFTMWSFANNSPKPFAPQQVWASSVGIGFILFFFTAFQGMGAHLLGGNGAVTEAGLALNNILPDLTANKQGGLVPHYFNSIGDEYPCLVGLL
;
A
#
# COMPACT_ATOMS: atom_id res chain seq x y z
N MET A 1 -3.87 22.47 -20.44
CA MET A 1 -4.77 21.33 -20.18
C MET A 1 -5.05 21.34 -18.70
N ASP A 2 -6.32 21.28 -18.34
CA ASP A 2 -6.78 21.19 -16.95
C ASP A 2 -6.43 19.83 -16.33
N LYS A 3 -6.55 19.74 -15.01
CA LYS A 3 -6.28 18.54 -14.19
C LYS A 3 -6.97 17.29 -14.75
N VAL A 4 -8.26 17.41 -15.08
CA VAL A 4 -9.08 16.26 -15.53
C VAL A 4 -8.62 15.75 -16.89
N THR A 5 -8.28 16.64 -17.82
CA THR A 5 -7.75 16.21 -19.14
C THR A 5 -6.38 15.54 -19.01
N TRP A 6 -5.51 16.03 -18.12
CA TRP A 6 -4.23 15.35 -17.84
C TRP A 6 -4.44 13.97 -17.21
N LEU A 7 -5.35 13.86 -16.25
CA LEU A 7 -5.73 12.57 -15.65
C LEU A 7 -6.18 11.58 -16.74
N TYR A 8 -7.11 11.96 -17.61
CA TYR A 8 -7.54 11.09 -18.71
C TYR A 8 -6.41 10.73 -19.67
N THR A 9 -5.49 11.65 -19.93
CA THR A 9 -4.32 11.40 -20.78
C THR A 9 -3.42 10.33 -20.17
N PHE A 10 -3.01 10.48 -18.90
CA PHE A 10 -2.14 9.51 -18.23
C PHE A 10 -2.83 8.17 -18.00
N VAL A 11 -4.12 8.17 -17.65
CA VAL A 11 -4.92 6.95 -17.52
C VAL A 11 -5.01 6.21 -18.86
N ALA A 12 -5.24 6.92 -19.96
CA ALA A 12 -5.27 6.31 -21.30
C ALA A 12 -3.90 5.73 -21.68
N LEU A 13 -2.80 6.45 -21.40
CA LEU A 13 -1.44 5.94 -21.63
C LEU A 13 -1.14 4.70 -20.78
N TYR A 14 -1.52 4.72 -19.51
CA TYR A 14 -1.36 3.60 -18.59
C TYR A 14 -2.20 2.39 -19.03
N TRP A 15 -3.46 2.58 -19.43
CA TRP A 15 -4.29 1.49 -19.95
C TRP A 15 -3.77 0.96 -21.28
N ALA A 16 -3.28 1.82 -22.17
CA ALA A 16 -2.63 1.40 -23.40
C ALA A 16 -1.39 0.52 -23.09
N TYR A 17 -0.60 0.87 -22.08
CA TYR A 17 0.52 0.06 -21.61
C TYR A 17 0.07 -1.30 -21.05
N CYS A 18 -0.99 -1.33 -20.23
CA CYS A 18 -1.58 -2.57 -19.72
C CYS A 18 -2.05 -3.48 -20.87
N ILE A 19 -2.82 -2.95 -21.80
CA ILE A 19 -3.37 -3.70 -22.93
C ILE A 19 -2.25 -4.15 -23.88
N PHE A 20 -1.25 -3.31 -24.13
CA PHE A 20 -0.05 -3.70 -24.87
C PHE A 20 0.62 -4.93 -24.26
N TRP A 21 0.85 -4.95 -22.94
CA TRP A 21 1.44 -6.12 -22.28
C TRP A 21 0.50 -7.33 -22.24
N GLY A 22 -0.81 -7.12 -22.14
CA GLY A 22 -1.81 -8.18 -22.30
C GLY A 22 -1.70 -8.88 -23.65
N ILE A 23 -1.73 -8.11 -24.74
CA ILE A 23 -1.64 -8.61 -26.12
C ILE A 23 -0.26 -9.22 -26.42
N LYS A 24 0.82 -8.51 -26.07
CA LYS A 24 2.18 -9.00 -26.32
C LYS A 24 2.47 -10.30 -25.58
N SER A 25 2.01 -10.40 -24.33
CA SER A 25 2.20 -11.62 -23.53
C SER A 25 1.34 -12.77 -24.03
N SER A 26 0.11 -12.50 -24.49
CA SER A 26 -0.77 -13.53 -25.06
C SER A 26 -0.18 -14.15 -26.33
N GLN A 27 0.44 -13.34 -27.19
CA GLN A 27 1.14 -13.82 -28.38
C GLN A 27 2.30 -14.76 -28.05
N GLN A 28 2.96 -14.54 -26.90
CA GLN A 28 4.07 -15.35 -26.41
C GLN A 28 3.64 -16.56 -25.57
N ALA A 29 2.40 -16.60 -25.06
CA ALA A 29 1.90 -17.68 -24.22
C ALA A 29 1.40 -18.85 -25.08
N LYS A 30 2.25 -19.88 -25.26
CA LYS A 30 1.90 -21.10 -26.02
C LYS A 30 1.63 -22.31 -25.13
N THR A 31 2.08 -22.26 -23.88
CA THR A 31 1.89 -23.33 -22.89
C THR A 31 1.34 -22.79 -21.57
N ALA A 32 0.82 -23.67 -20.71
CA ALA A 32 0.42 -23.31 -19.35
C ALA A 32 1.57 -22.71 -18.54
N THR A 33 2.81 -23.19 -18.76
CA THR A 33 4.01 -22.63 -18.11
C THR A 33 4.27 -21.19 -18.56
N ASP A 34 4.04 -20.87 -19.83
CA ASP A 34 4.19 -19.50 -20.34
C ASP A 34 3.15 -18.56 -19.74
N TYR A 35 1.91 -19.04 -19.59
CA TYR A 35 0.81 -18.24 -19.07
C TYR A 35 0.90 -18.01 -17.55
N PHE A 36 1.04 -19.08 -16.76
CA PHE A 36 0.96 -19.00 -15.30
C PHE A 36 2.27 -18.55 -14.64
N ILE A 37 3.43 -18.85 -15.22
CA ILE A 37 4.74 -18.53 -14.62
C ILE A 37 5.70 -17.87 -15.61
N ALA A 38 5.17 -17.21 -16.64
CA ALA A 38 5.93 -16.42 -17.62
C ALA A 38 7.10 -17.19 -18.29
N GLY A 39 6.97 -18.52 -18.44
CA GLY A 39 8.01 -19.36 -19.03
C GLY A 39 9.24 -19.52 -18.14
N ARG A 40 9.17 -19.09 -16.87
CA ARG A 40 10.30 -18.98 -15.94
C ARG A 40 11.39 -18.01 -16.40
N GLN A 41 11.03 -16.99 -17.18
CA GLN A 41 11.96 -16.04 -17.79
C GLN A 41 11.75 -14.60 -17.34
N ILE A 42 11.21 -14.38 -16.14
CA ILE A 42 11.15 -13.02 -15.58
C ILE A 42 12.58 -12.54 -15.30
N SER A 43 12.90 -11.35 -15.79
CA SER A 43 14.21 -10.72 -15.56
C SER A 43 14.32 -10.24 -14.11
N MET A 44 15.56 -10.10 -13.63
CA MET A 44 15.83 -9.70 -12.24
C MET A 44 15.13 -8.40 -11.83
N TRP A 45 15.23 -7.36 -12.65
CA TRP A 45 14.64 -6.06 -12.36
C TRP A 45 13.12 -6.07 -12.41
N VAL A 46 12.54 -6.81 -13.36
CA VAL A 46 11.08 -6.98 -13.45
C VAL A 46 10.57 -7.70 -12.21
N PHE A 47 11.23 -8.77 -11.76
CA PHE A 47 10.85 -9.44 -10.52
C PHE A 47 10.97 -8.50 -9.31
N VAL A 48 12.11 -7.81 -9.16
CA VAL A 48 12.37 -6.93 -8.01
C VAL A 48 11.29 -5.86 -7.89
N LEU A 49 10.90 -5.22 -8.99
CA LEU A 49 9.88 -4.18 -8.97
C LEU A 49 8.46 -4.77 -8.86
N ALA A 50 8.14 -5.77 -9.66
CA ALA A 50 6.80 -6.37 -9.67
C ALA A 50 6.43 -7.01 -8.33
N ALA A 51 7.29 -7.86 -7.77
CA ALA A 51 7.02 -8.50 -6.48
C ALA A 51 6.98 -7.48 -5.32
N THR A 52 7.68 -6.34 -5.46
CA THR A 52 7.56 -5.22 -4.51
C THR A 52 6.20 -4.53 -4.64
N ALA A 53 5.74 -4.20 -5.86
CA ALA A 53 4.38 -3.68 -6.07
C ALA A 53 3.29 -4.65 -5.58
N THR A 54 3.42 -5.96 -5.84
CA THR A 54 2.49 -6.96 -5.32
C THR A 54 2.49 -7.00 -3.78
N SER A 55 3.65 -6.74 -3.15
CA SER A 55 3.78 -6.69 -1.69
C SER A 55 3.16 -5.44 -1.08
N PHE A 56 3.19 -4.31 -1.78
CA PHE A 56 2.73 -3.01 -1.30
C PHE A 56 1.64 -2.48 -2.23
N SER A 57 0.38 -2.68 -1.84
CA SER A 57 -0.80 -2.36 -2.67
C SER A 57 -1.21 -0.88 -2.59
N GLY A 58 -2.28 -0.51 -3.31
CA GLY A 58 -2.91 0.81 -3.18
C GLY A 58 -3.37 1.15 -1.75
N TRP A 59 -3.53 0.15 -0.88
CA TRP A 59 -3.75 0.40 0.55
C TRP A 59 -2.52 1.05 1.22
N THR A 60 -1.31 0.68 0.81
CA THR A 60 -0.06 1.31 1.29
C THR A 60 -0.01 2.78 0.87
N PHE A 61 -0.53 3.07 -0.32
CA PHE A 61 -0.58 4.42 -0.88
C PHE A 61 -1.57 5.34 -0.16
N MET A 62 -2.84 4.92 -0.01
CA MET A 62 -3.90 5.78 0.57
C MET A 62 -4.21 5.47 2.04
N GLY A 63 -4.27 4.18 2.37
CA GLY A 63 -4.72 3.71 3.69
C GLY A 63 -3.69 3.97 4.78
N HIS A 64 -2.42 3.68 4.52
CA HIS A 64 -1.33 3.84 5.49
C HIS A 64 -1.17 5.30 5.98
N PRO A 65 -0.97 6.33 5.11
CA PRO A 65 -0.89 7.72 5.58
C PRO A 65 -2.20 8.19 6.24
N GLY A 66 -3.35 7.72 5.78
CA GLY A 66 -4.63 8.01 6.42
C GLY A 66 -4.72 7.45 7.85
N LEU A 67 -4.18 6.26 8.11
CA LEU A 67 -4.11 5.70 9.45
C LEU A 67 -3.05 6.39 10.31
N VAL A 68 -1.93 6.84 9.73
CA VAL A 68 -0.97 7.70 10.45
C VAL A 68 -1.64 9.01 10.89
N TYR A 69 -2.44 9.65 10.04
CA TYR A 69 -3.26 10.81 10.42
C TYR A 69 -4.30 10.48 11.50
N ARG A 70 -5.00 9.35 11.39
CA ARG A 70 -6.09 9.02 12.31
C ARG A 70 -5.58 8.59 13.69
N ASP A 71 -4.49 7.84 13.73
CA ASP A 71 -4.02 7.11 14.90
C ASP A 71 -2.63 7.57 15.39
N GLY A 72 -1.98 8.49 14.67
CA GLY A 72 -0.72 9.11 15.07
C GLY A 72 0.51 8.21 14.95
N PHE A 73 1.59 8.61 15.62
CA PHE A 73 2.85 7.89 15.64
C PHE A 73 2.76 6.51 16.27
N GLN A 74 1.75 6.24 17.09
CA GLN A 74 1.49 4.90 17.59
C GLN A 74 1.29 3.89 16.45
N TYR A 75 0.54 4.28 15.43
CA TYR A 75 0.37 3.45 14.24
C TYR A 75 1.57 3.51 13.29
N ALA A 76 2.31 4.62 13.23
CA ALA A 76 3.42 4.78 12.30
C ALA A 76 4.49 3.67 12.42
N TYR A 77 4.66 3.06 13.60
CA TYR A 77 5.50 1.88 13.80
C TYR A 77 5.07 0.66 12.97
N ALA A 78 3.80 0.56 12.56
CA ALA A 78 3.34 -0.46 11.64
C ALA A 78 4.10 -0.41 10.30
N SER A 79 4.73 0.71 9.91
CA SER A 79 5.59 0.82 8.71
C SER A 79 6.74 -0.22 8.68
N PHE A 80 7.12 -0.78 9.83
CA PHE A 80 8.05 -1.91 9.90
C PHE A 80 7.49 -3.20 9.27
N TYR A 81 6.22 -3.25 8.83
CA TYR A 81 5.73 -4.34 7.98
C TYR A 81 6.55 -4.48 6.68
N THR A 82 7.24 -3.42 6.27
CA THR A 82 8.20 -3.45 5.15
C THR A 82 9.33 -4.45 5.35
N ILE A 83 9.60 -4.86 6.60
CA ILE A 83 10.52 -5.94 6.97
C ILE A 83 9.77 -7.28 7.05
N THR A 84 8.61 -7.33 7.73
CA THR A 84 7.92 -8.61 7.97
C THR A 84 7.32 -9.19 6.70
N ILE A 85 6.73 -8.39 5.81
CA ILE A 85 6.19 -8.85 4.52
C ILE A 85 7.25 -9.64 3.72
N PRO A 86 8.44 -9.09 3.40
CA PRO A 86 9.46 -9.84 2.68
C PRO A 86 10.17 -10.93 3.50
N PHE A 87 10.02 -10.93 4.83
CA PHE A 87 10.67 -11.93 5.68
C PHE A 87 10.20 -13.36 5.38
N THR A 88 8.90 -13.58 5.09
CA THR A 88 8.45 -14.92 4.63
C THR A 88 9.10 -15.29 3.31
N GLY A 89 9.33 -14.30 2.45
CA GLY A 89 10.00 -14.53 1.20
C GLY A 89 11.44 -15.02 1.38
N VAL A 90 12.16 -14.45 2.35
CA VAL A 90 13.53 -14.87 2.74
C VAL A 90 13.52 -16.33 3.21
N LEU A 91 12.52 -16.72 3.99
CA LEU A 91 12.41 -18.07 4.53
C LEU A 91 12.07 -19.12 3.47
N PHE A 92 11.18 -18.80 2.52
CA PHE A 92 10.52 -19.82 1.70
C PHE A 92 10.74 -19.72 0.19
N LEU A 93 10.87 -18.53 -0.43
CA LEU A 93 10.84 -18.43 -1.91
C LEU A 93 11.97 -19.20 -2.58
N LYS A 94 13.20 -19.19 -2.02
CA LYS A 94 14.31 -19.95 -2.60
C LYS A 94 14.04 -21.45 -2.61
N ARG A 95 13.44 -21.99 -1.54
CA ARG A 95 13.10 -23.42 -1.44
C ARG A 95 11.99 -23.78 -2.42
N GLN A 96 10.94 -22.96 -2.47
CA GLN A 96 9.86 -23.11 -3.45
C GLN A 96 10.40 -23.07 -4.88
N TRP A 97 11.27 -22.13 -5.21
CA TRP A 97 11.90 -22.03 -6.52
C TRP A 97 12.68 -23.32 -6.87
N MET A 98 13.48 -23.86 -5.94
CA MET A 98 14.22 -25.10 -6.15
C MET A 98 13.28 -26.28 -6.45
N LEU A 99 12.19 -26.42 -5.69
CA LEU A 99 11.19 -27.46 -5.90
C LEU A 99 10.50 -27.29 -7.26
N GLY A 100 10.05 -26.09 -7.58
CA GLY A 100 9.43 -25.77 -8.87
C GLY A 100 10.36 -26.06 -10.05
N LYS A 101 11.68 -25.80 -9.93
CA LYS A 101 12.65 -26.13 -10.98
C LYS A 101 12.94 -27.62 -11.08
N ARG A 102 12.99 -28.34 -9.95
CA ARG A 102 13.32 -29.77 -9.91
C ARG A 102 12.18 -30.66 -10.40
N PHE A 103 10.96 -30.35 -9.98
CA PHE A 103 9.78 -31.18 -10.22
C PHE A 103 8.83 -30.60 -11.28
N GLY A 104 9.12 -29.40 -11.80
CA GLY A 104 8.35 -28.80 -12.87
C GLY A 104 7.07 -28.09 -12.44
N TYR A 105 6.78 -27.98 -11.13
CA TYR A 105 5.52 -27.42 -10.64
C TYR A 105 5.20 -26.03 -11.20
N VAL A 106 3.95 -25.85 -11.61
CA VAL A 106 3.43 -24.58 -12.12
C VAL A 106 2.55 -23.90 -11.08
N THR A 107 1.86 -24.67 -10.23
CA THR A 107 0.96 -24.13 -9.21
C THR A 107 1.43 -24.48 -7.79
N PRO A 108 1.16 -23.63 -6.78
CA PRO A 108 1.44 -23.96 -5.39
C PRO A 108 0.64 -25.17 -4.90
N GLY A 109 -0.60 -25.36 -5.38
CA GLY A 109 -1.45 -26.49 -5.01
C GLY A 109 -0.90 -27.82 -5.50
N GLU A 110 -0.29 -27.85 -6.69
CA GLU A 110 0.44 -29.01 -7.21
C GLU A 110 1.65 -29.34 -6.32
N MET A 111 2.51 -28.35 -6.04
CA MET A 111 3.68 -28.52 -5.17
C MET A 111 3.32 -29.05 -3.78
N LEU A 112 2.29 -28.47 -3.15
CA LEU A 112 1.89 -28.87 -1.80
C LEU A 112 1.18 -30.23 -1.79
N ALA A 113 0.39 -30.55 -2.81
CA ALA A 113 -0.25 -31.87 -2.92
C ALA A 113 0.76 -33.00 -3.11
N ASP A 114 1.82 -32.76 -3.88
CA ASP A 114 2.91 -33.71 -4.00
C ASP A 114 3.71 -33.78 -2.68
N TYR A 115 4.03 -32.66 -2.03
CA TYR A 115 4.75 -32.69 -0.76
C TYR A 115 4.00 -33.42 0.37
N PHE A 116 2.69 -33.17 0.52
CA PHE A 116 1.86 -33.77 1.57
C PHE A 116 1.13 -35.05 1.12
N GLN A 117 1.32 -35.50 -0.13
CA GLN A 117 0.73 -36.70 -0.70
C GLN A 117 -0.81 -36.75 -0.58
N GLY A 118 -1.50 -35.70 -1.05
CA GLY A 118 -2.97 -35.70 -1.05
C GLY A 118 -3.65 -34.49 -1.71
N ASP A 119 -4.73 -34.74 -2.43
CA ASP A 119 -5.51 -33.71 -3.14
C ASP A 119 -6.31 -32.78 -2.22
N ALA A 120 -6.56 -33.18 -0.97
CA ALA A 120 -7.22 -32.34 0.02
C ALA A 120 -6.47 -31.01 0.23
N ILE A 121 -5.13 -31.04 0.23
CA ILE A 121 -4.34 -29.82 0.38
C ILE A 121 -4.40 -28.94 -0.86
N ARG A 122 -4.53 -29.54 -2.05
CA ARG A 122 -4.72 -28.80 -3.31
C ARG A 122 -6.01 -27.99 -3.25
N ILE A 123 -7.10 -28.63 -2.82
CA ILE A 123 -8.41 -27.99 -2.67
C ILE A 123 -8.34 -26.89 -1.61
N LEU A 124 -7.71 -27.15 -0.46
CA LEU A 124 -7.53 -26.15 0.60
C LEU A 124 -6.78 -24.92 0.10
N VAL A 125 -5.69 -25.11 -0.64
CA VAL A 125 -4.89 -24.01 -1.22
C VAL A 125 -5.75 -23.13 -2.14
N VAL A 126 -6.56 -23.73 -3.01
CA VAL A 126 -7.46 -22.99 -3.91
C VAL A 126 -8.55 -22.28 -3.11
N ALA A 127 -9.18 -22.94 -2.15
CA ALA A 127 -10.23 -22.35 -1.32
C ALA A 127 -9.72 -21.15 -0.52
N VAL A 128 -8.56 -21.26 0.13
CA VAL A 128 -7.92 -20.16 0.86
C VAL A 128 -7.55 -19.02 -0.09
N ALA A 129 -6.96 -19.33 -1.25
CA ALA A 129 -6.61 -18.30 -2.24
C ALA A 129 -7.85 -17.50 -2.69
N LEU A 130 -8.97 -18.17 -3.00
CA LEU A 130 -10.20 -17.50 -3.43
C LEU A 130 -10.86 -16.70 -2.29
N LEU A 131 -10.94 -17.30 -1.09
CA LEU A 131 -11.58 -16.68 0.08
C LEU A 131 -10.98 -15.32 0.43
N PHE A 132 -9.65 -15.19 0.35
CA PHE A 132 -8.98 -13.93 0.66
C PHE A 132 -8.81 -13.00 -0.55
N SER A 133 -8.62 -13.54 -1.76
CA SER A 133 -8.38 -12.69 -2.94
C SER A 133 -9.65 -11.95 -3.39
N ILE A 134 -10.83 -12.59 -3.36
CA ILE A 134 -12.07 -11.98 -3.87
C ILE A 134 -12.47 -10.72 -3.05
N PRO A 135 -12.58 -10.77 -1.72
CA PRO A 135 -12.91 -9.58 -0.93
C PRO A 135 -11.83 -8.51 -1.05
N TYR A 136 -10.56 -8.91 -1.08
CA TYR A 136 -9.44 -7.99 -1.18
C TYR A 136 -9.44 -7.23 -2.51
N LEU A 137 -9.72 -7.91 -3.63
CA LEU A 137 -9.91 -7.28 -4.94
C LEU A 137 -11.08 -6.28 -4.92
N GLY A 138 -12.20 -6.65 -4.29
CA GLY A 138 -13.36 -5.76 -4.14
C GLY A 138 -13.01 -4.46 -3.42
N VAL A 139 -12.26 -4.53 -2.31
CA VAL A 139 -11.80 -3.34 -1.57
C VAL A 139 -10.88 -2.47 -2.43
N GLN A 140 -9.92 -3.06 -3.16
CA GLN A 140 -8.98 -2.30 -3.98
C GLN A 140 -9.64 -1.63 -5.19
N LEU A 141 -10.54 -2.32 -5.89
CA LEU A 141 -11.26 -1.79 -7.04
C LEU A 141 -12.25 -0.69 -6.61
N GLY A 142 -12.92 -0.88 -5.47
CA GLY A 142 -13.78 0.15 -4.89
C GLY A 142 -13.02 1.41 -4.48
N ALA A 143 -11.86 1.25 -3.83
CA ALA A 143 -10.98 2.37 -3.47
C ALA A 143 -10.46 3.13 -4.71
N SER A 144 -10.14 2.41 -5.79
CA SER A 144 -9.71 3.01 -7.05
C SER A 144 -10.85 3.78 -7.73
N GLY A 145 -12.07 3.24 -7.71
CA GLY A 145 -13.26 3.95 -8.20
C GLY A 145 -13.55 5.24 -7.41
N PHE A 146 -13.41 5.20 -6.08
CA PHE A 146 -13.51 6.39 -5.23
C PHE A 146 -12.45 7.44 -5.59
N LEU A 147 -11.19 7.02 -5.77
CA LEU A 147 -10.11 7.93 -6.17
C LEU A 147 -10.42 8.63 -7.50
N PHE A 148 -10.89 7.89 -8.51
CA PHE A 148 -11.31 8.47 -9.79
C PHE A 148 -12.45 9.48 -9.63
N ASN A 149 -13.43 9.18 -8.77
CA ASN A 149 -14.54 10.10 -8.52
C ASN A 149 -14.05 11.43 -7.92
N VAL A 150 -13.13 11.37 -6.96
CA VAL A 150 -12.56 12.57 -6.33
C VAL A 150 -11.68 13.36 -7.30
N LEU A 151 -10.84 12.70 -8.10
CA LEU A 151 -9.92 13.38 -9.02
C LEU A 151 -10.59 13.93 -10.28
N THR A 152 -11.75 13.39 -10.66
CA THR A 152 -12.58 13.93 -11.75
C THR A 152 -13.62 14.93 -11.28
N ASP A 153 -13.52 15.39 -10.02
CA ASP A 153 -14.45 16.35 -9.41
C ASP A 153 -15.93 15.91 -9.54
N GLY A 154 -16.17 14.60 -9.43
CA GLY A 154 -17.48 13.98 -9.52
C GLY A 154 -17.97 13.66 -10.95
N ALA A 155 -17.22 14.01 -12.00
CA ALA A 155 -17.63 13.75 -13.38
C ALA A 155 -17.80 12.25 -13.68
N ILE A 156 -16.99 11.39 -13.05
CA ILE A 156 -17.17 9.93 -13.07
C ILE A 156 -17.62 9.46 -11.70
N SER A 157 -18.78 8.79 -11.61
CA SER A 157 -19.23 8.20 -10.35
C SER A 157 -18.31 7.06 -9.91
N ALA A 158 -18.15 6.87 -8.59
CA ALA A 158 -17.25 5.84 -8.06
C ALA A 158 -17.58 4.42 -8.59
N ASN A 159 -18.87 4.10 -8.76
CA ASN A 159 -19.31 2.83 -9.31
C ASN A 159 -18.89 2.65 -10.78
N VAL A 160 -19.02 3.69 -11.61
CA VAL A 160 -18.60 3.63 -13.02
C VAL A 160 -17.09 3.50 -13.11
N GLY A 161 -16.34 4.29 -12.35
CA GLY A 161 -14.88 4.20 -12.28
C GLY A 161 -14.41 2.80 -11.89
N MET A 162 -15.01 2.21 -10.85
CA MET A 162 -14.73 0.86 -10.39
C MET A 162 -14.95 -0.19 -11.49
N TRP A 163 -16.10 -0.17 -12.19
CA TRP A 163 -16.41 -1.16 -13.23
C TRP A 163 -15.48 -1.05 -14.44
N VAL A 164 -15.18 0.18 -14.89
CA VAL A 164 -14.27 0.40 -16.02
C VAL A 164 -12.87 -0.09 -15.69
N LEU A 165 -12.33 0.26 -14.52
CA LEU A 165 -11.03 -0.23 -14.06
C LEU A 165 -11.01 -1.76 -13.95
N SER A 166 -12.06 -2.34 -13.39
CA SER A 166 -12.20 -3.80 -13.25
C SER A 166 -12.17 -4.48 -14.63
N ALA A 167 -12.86 -3.92 -15.62
CA ALA A 167 -12.87 -4.45 -16.98
C ALA A 167 -11.48 -4.40 -17.62
N VAL A 168 -10.77 -3.27 -17.52
CA VAL A 168 -9.41 -3.14 -18.05
C VAL A 168 -8.47 -4.16 -17.39
N VAL A 169 -8.52 -4.27 -16.05
CA VAL A 169 -7.71 -5.24 -15.30
C VAL A 169 -8.02 -6.67 -15.73
N LEU A 170 -9.30 -7.04 -15.82
CA LEU A 170 -9.71 -8.35 -16.27
C LEU A 170 -9.16 -8.66 -17.66
N ILE A 171 -9.28 -7.72 -18.61
CA ILE A 171 -8.84 -7.92 -19.99
C ILE A 171 -7.33 -8.18 -20.05
N TYR A 172 -6.48 -7.31 -19.49
CA TYR A 172 -5.04 -7.50 -19.66
C TYR A 172 -4.50 -8.69 -18.86
N VAL A 173 -5.07 -8.99 -17.69
CA VAL A 173 -4.64 -10.13 -16.86
C VAL A 173 -5.08 -11.45 -17.49
N ALA A 174 -6.35 -11.57 -17.88
CA ALA A 174 -6.89 -12.80 -18.48
C ALA A 174 -6.30 -13.11 -19.85
N THR A 175 -5.86 -12.09 -20.60
CA THR A 175 -5.18 -12.30 -21.88
C THR A 175 -3.70 -12.58 -21.71
N GLY A 176 -3.00 -11.86 -20.83
CA GLY A 176 -1.54 -11.84 -20.77
C GLY A 176 -0.89 -12.74 -19.73
N GLY A 177 -1.62 -13.24 -18.73
CA GLY A 177 -1.09 -14.07 -17.66
C GLY A 177 -0.01 -13.36 -16.81
N LEU A 178 0.82 -14.13 -16.11
CA LEU A 178 1.79 -13.59 -15.14
C LEU A 178 2.82 -12.66 -15.79
N ARG A 179 3.17 -12.87 -17.07
CA ARG A 179 4.12 -12.01 -17.77
C ARG A 179 3.58 -10.58 -17.90
N ALA A 180 2.32 -10.42 -18.30
CA ALA A 180 1.71 -9.10 -18.39
C ALA A 180 1.62 -8.43 -17.02
N VAL A 181 1.20 -9.18 -15.99
CA VAL A 181 1.17 -8.71 -14.60
C VAL A 181 2.56 -8.22 -14.17
N ALA A 182 3.62 -8.98 -14.43
CA ALA A 182 4.99 -8.59 -14.05
C ALA A 182 5.45 -7.25 -14.63
N TYR A 183 5.17 -6.99 -15.91
CA TYR A 183 5.58 -5.72 -16.52
C TYR A 183 4.67 -4.55 -16.16
N VAL A 184 3.38 -4.79 -15.88
CA VAL A 184 2.47 -3.77 -15.37
C VAL A 184 2.84 -3.40 -13.93
N ASP A 185 3.02 -4.39 -13.06
CA ASP A 185 3.42 -4.20 -11.66
C ASP A 185 4.78 -3.51 -11.55
N THR A 186 5.69 -3.73 -12.50
CA THR A 186 6.98 -3.01 -12.56
C THR A 186 6.78 -1.49 -12.65
N LEU A 187 5.87 -1.04 -13.53
CA LEU A 187 5.55 0.38 -13.66
C LEU A 187 4.79 0.88 -12.42
N GLN A 188 3.83 0.10 -11.92
CA GLN A 188 3.07 0.44 -10.71
C GLN A 188 3.96 0.62 -9.48
N CYS A 189 5.02 -0.18 -9.34
CA CYS A 189 5.98 -0.02 -8.24
C CYS A 189 6.62 1.37 -8.26
N ILE A 190 6.99 1.85 -9.45
CA ILE A 190 7.62 3.16 -9.64
C ILE A 190 6.60 4.26 -9.37
N LEU A 191 5.40 4.16 -9.93
CA LEU A 191 4.32 5.14 -9.72
C LEU A 191 3.91 5.23 -8.24
N LEU A 192 3.77 4.10 -7.55
CA LEU A 192 3.45 4.06 -6.12
C LEU A 192 4.54 4.74 -5.29
N ALA A 193 5.81 4.39 -5.52
CA ALA A 193 6.93 4.99 -4.81
C ALA A 193 6.99 6.51 -5.05
N LEU A 194 6.87 6.94 -6.31
CA LEU A 194 6.86 8.35 -6.69
C LEU A 194 5.68 9.09 -6.06
N GLY A 195 4.47 8.55 -6.10
CA GLY A 195 3.31 9.24 -5.55
C GLY A 195 3.38 9.39 -4.04
N ILE A 196 3.88 8.41 -3.29
CA ILE A 196 4.10 8.57 -1.84
C ILE A 196 5.17 9.64 -1.56
N VAL A 197 6.29 9.61 -2.28
CA VAL A 197 7.39 10.57 -2.10
C VAL A 197 6.93 11.99 -2.43
N VAL A 198 6.28 12.18 -3.59
CA VAL A 198 5.83 13.50 -4.05
C VAL A 198 4.74 14.05 -3.14
N THR A 199 3.75 13.25 -2.73
CA THR A 199 2.73 13.71 -1.77
C THR A 199 3.30 14.01 -0.40
N GLY A 200 4.32 13.28 0.06
CA GLY A 200 5.06 13.64 1.28
C GLY A 200 5.81 14.97 1.15
N PHE A 201 6.36 15.29 -0.02
CA PHE A 201 6.96 16.59 -0.27
C PHE A 201 5.94 17.73 -0.38
N ILE A 202 4.78 17.50 -1.00
CA ILE A 202 3.64 18.44 -0.96
C ILE A 202 3.26 18.71 0.51
N ALA A 203 3.14 17.63 1.28
CA ALA A 203 3.17 17.55 2.74
C ALA A 203 4.02 18.61 3.42
N LEU A 204 5.32 18.38 3.27
CA LEU A 204 6.38 19.11 3.92
C LEU A 204 6.47 20.57 3.45
N ASN A 205 6.26 20.82 2.15
CA ASN A 205 6.30 22.17 1.59
C ASN A 205 5.12 23.02 2.08
N ALA A 206 3.92 22.46 2.09
CA ALA A 206 2.73 23.15 2.60
C ALA A 206 2.84 23.50 4.09
N ALA A 207 3.58 22.70 4.86
CA ALA A 207 3.90 22.97 6.26
C ALA A 207 5.01 24.04 6.43
N GLY A 208 5.56 24.57 5.34
CA GLY A 208 6.64 25.56 5.38
C GLY A 208 8.03 24.95 5.64
N GLY A 209 8.21 23.65 5.36
CA GLY A 209 9.48 22.94 5.53
C GLY A 209 9.58 22.14 6.83
N TRP A 210 10.72 21.45 7.00
CA TRP A 210 10.97 20.55 8.12
C TRP A 210 10.93 21.25 9.49
N ASP A 211 11.54 22.43 9.61
CA ASP A 211 11.63 23.14 10.88
C ASP A 211 10.25 23.57 11.38
N ASN A 212 9.40 24.08 10.48
CA ASN A 212 8.03 24.48 10.81
C ASN A 212 7.16 23.27 11.15
N LEU A 213 7.27 22.17 10.39
CA LEU A 213 6.60 20.91 10.71
C LEU A 213 7.00 20.41 12.11
N GLN A 214 8.29 20.40 12.43
CA GLN A 214 8.79 19.97 13.74
C GLN A 214 8.27 20.87 14.88
N GLN A 215 8.33 22.19 14.71
CA GLN A 215 7.83 23.15 15.69
C GLN A 215 6.31 23.03 15.89
N GLY A 216 5.55 22.87 14.82
CA GLY A 216 4.10 22.68 14.87
C GLY A 216 3.72 21.36 15.57
N LEU A 217 4.43 20.27 15.28
CA LEU A 217 4.22 19.01 15.99
C LEU A 217 4.62 19.13 17.47
N ALA A 218 5.70 19.83 17.79
CA ALA A 218 6.10 20.09 19.18
C ALA A 218 5.06 20.94 19.93
N ALA A 219 4.43 21.91 19.25
CA ALA A 219 3.33 22.70 19.80
C ALA A 219 2.08 21.83 20.03
N LEU A 220 1.68 21.03 19.04
CA LEU A 220 0.60 20.05 19.18
C LEU A 220 0.85 19.11 20.36
N GLY A 221 2.09 18.63 20.53
CA GLY A 221 2.52 17.77 21.62
C GLY A 221 2.27 18.30 23.02
N LYS A 222 2.16 19.63 23.20
CA LYS A 222 1.86 20.28 24.48
C LYS A 222 0.36 20.41 24.77
N THR A 223 -0.49 19.95 23.88
CA THR A 223 -1.94 20.04 23.98
C THR A 223 -2.58 18.66 24.15
N ASP A 224 -3.84 18.65 24.57
CA ASP A 224 -4.72 17.48 24.57
C ASP A 224 -5.67 17.46 23.35
N ILE A 225 -5.42 18.33 22.36
CA ILE A 225 -6.28 18.48 21.19
C ILE A 225 -6.16 17.25 20.28
N GLY A 226 -7.28 16.61 20.00
CA GLY A 226 -7.32 15.49 19.07
C GLY A 226 -8.25 14.37 19.51
N LYS A 227 -8.38 13.36 18.65
CA LYS A 227 -9.26 12.21 18.90
C LYS A 227 -8.89 11.45 20.18
N TRP A 228 -7.60 11.42 20.52
CA TRP A 228 -7.06 10.56 21.57
C TRP A 228 -6.71 11.32 22.87
N GLY A 229 -6.84 12.64 22.89
CA GLY A 229 -6.50 13.46 24.06
C GLY A 229 -5.01 13.49 24.35
N SER A 230 -4.66 13.45 25.64
CA SER A 230 -3.28 13.30 26.11
C SER A 230 -2.97 11.88 26.60
N THR A 231 -1.69 11.60 26.81
CA THR A 231 -1.21 10.32 27.35
C THR A 231 -1.54 10.11 28.82
N LYS A 232 -1.97 11.13 29.57
CA LYS A 232 -2.32 11.04 31.01
C LYS A 232 -1.19 10.42 31.85
N GLY A 233 0.06 10.77 31.52
CA GLY A 233 1.27 10.24 32.17
C GLY A 233 1.77 8.91 31.60
N TYR A 234 1.04 8.28 30.67
CA TYR A 234 1.49 7.05 30.01
C TYR A 234 2.74 7.32 29.17
N GLY A 235 3.73 6.43 29.26
CA GLY A 235 4.99 6.57 28.52
C GLY A 235 5.97 7.60 29.11
N GLY A 236 5.83 7.94 30.40
CA GLY A 236 6.80 8.75 31.13
C GLY A 236 6.57 10.27 31.07
N GLY A 237 5.41 10.71 30.60
CA GLY A 237 5.02 12.12 30.56
C GLY A 237 3.56 12.28 30.12
N ASP A 238 3.00 13.48 30.29
CA ASP A 238 1.68 13.85 29.78
C ASP A 238 1.83 14.78 28.57
N TYR A 239 1.49 14.28 27.39
CA TYR A 239 1.63 14.97 26.11
C TYR A 239 0.57 14.47 25.13
N ASN A 240 0.45 15.10 23.97
CA ASN A 240 -0.57 14.74 22.99
C ASN A 240 -0.42 13.28 22.52
N ALA A 241 -1.53 12.55 22.54
CA ALA A 241 -1.58 11.13 22.20
C ALA A 241 -1.20 10.82 20.74
N TYR A 242 -1.34 11.76 19.81
CA TYR A 242 -0.87 11.56 18.43
C TYR A 242 0.65 11.37 18.32
N LEU A 243 1.43 11.84 19.30
CA LEU A 243 2.88 11.67 19.36
C LEU A 243 3.31 10.52 20.27
N ALA A 244 2.35 9.80 20.86
CA ALA A 244 2.66 8.71 21.78
C ALA A 244 3.46 7.60 21.11
N ILE A 245 4.49 7.14 21.81
CA ILE A 245 5.14 5.88 21.50
C ILE A 245 4.29 4.78 22.15
N PRO A 246 3.83 3.78 21.38
CA PRO A 246 2.96 2.75 21.91
C PRO A 246 3.77 1.89 22.87
N GLY A 247 3.34 1.76 24.13
CA GLY A 247 3.97 0.81 25.04
C GLY A 247 3.61 -0.63 24.64
N VAL A 248 4.28 -1.60 25.27
CA VAL A 248 4.29 -2.99 24.79
C VAL A 248 2.89 -3.61 24.82
N ILE A 249 2.24 -3.59 25.98
CA ILE A 249 0.89 -4.17 26.21
C ILE A 249 0.08 -3.17 27.04
N GLN A 250 -1.20 -3.04 26.70
CA GLN A 250 -2.22 -2.49 27.58
C GLN A 250 -3.42 -3.44 27.58
N TRP A 251 -3.82 -3.86 28.77
CA TRP A 251 -5.02 -4.68 28.93
C TRP A 251 -6.23 -3.75 28.93
N THR A 252 -7.11 -3.94 27.94
CA THR A 252 -8.36 -3.21 27.82
C THR A 252 -9.50 -4.21 27.63
N ALA A 253 -10.74 -3.80 27.89
CA ALA A 253 -11.93 -4.56 27.58
C ALA A 253 -12.14 -4.83 26.07
N GLY A 254 -11.24 -4.33 25.21
CA GLY A 254 -11.19 -4.56 23.77
C GLY A 254 -11.64 -3.35 22.95
N LEU A 255 -11.32 -3.41 21.65
CA LEU A 255 -11.68 -2.37 20.68
C LEU A 255 -13.20 -2.10 20.71
N GLY A 256 -13.56 -0.82 20.86
CA GLY A 256 -14.96 -0.37 20.94
C GLY A 256 -15.60 -0.44 22.34
N LYS A 257 -14.90 -0.99 23.35
CA LYS A 257 -15.34 -0.96 24.76
C LYS A 257 -14.45 -0.08 25.62
N GLU A 258 -13.14 -0.25 25.49
CA GLU A 258 -12.15 0.51 26.26
C GLU A 258 -10.97 0.80 25.35
N THR A 259 -10.72 2.10 25.11
CA THR A 259 -9.58 2.52 24.30
C THR A 259 -8.34 2.56 25.18
N PRO A 260 -7.20 2.01 24.73
CA PRO A 260 -5.96 2.13 25.49
C PRO A 260 -5.57 3.60 25.73
N VAL A 261 -4.91 3.85 26.85
CA VAL A 261 -4.44 5.19 27.22
C VAL A 261 -3.35 5.62 26.24
N GLY A 262 -3.45 6.86 25.75
CA GLY A 262 -2.53 7.40 24.75
C GLY A 262 -2.87 7.00 23.31
N GLY A 263 -3.92 6.20 23.08
CA GLY A 263 -4.49 5.91 21.76
C GLY A 263 -4.58 4.42 21.43
N LEU A 264 -5.01 4.08 20.21
CA LEU A 264 -5.51 2.74 19.87
C LEU A 264 -4.44 1.63 19.89
N TRP A 265 -3.20 1.96 19.57
CA TRP A 265 -2.17 0.97 19.22
C TRP A 265 -1.21 0.71 20.38
N THR A 266 -0.87 -0.57 20.55
CA THR A 266 0.20 -1.05 21.43
C THR A 266 1.28 -1.73 20.61
N GLY A 267 2.48 -1.91 21.17
CA GLY A 267 3.57 -2.62 20.50
C GLY A 267 3.17 -4.03 20.06
N VAL A 268 2.41 -4.76 20.89
CA VAL A 268 1.87 -6.08 20.53
C VAL A 268 0.84 -6.00 19.40
N MET A 269 -0.03 -4.99 19.37
CA MET A 269 -0.97 -4.81 18.25
C MET A 269 -0.25 -4.48 16.94
N CYS A 270 0.77 -3.62 16.97
CA CYS A 270 1.60 -3.37 15.80
C CYS A 270 2.32 -4.64 15.36
N LEU A 271 2.89 -5.42 16.28
CA LEU A 271 3.56 -6.68 15.97
C LEU A 271 2.63 -7.71 15.32
N THR A 272 1.46 -7.95 15.92
CA THR A 272 0.49 -8.91 15.36
C THR A 272 -0.05 -8.44 14.02
N TYR A 273 -0.24 -7.13 13.83
CA TYR A 273 -0.61 -6.54 12.55
C TYR A 273 0.48 -6.76 11.48
N MET A 274 1.75 -6.50 11.81
CA MET A 274 2.88 -6.76 10.90
C MET A 274 3.04 -8.25 10.57
N PHE A 275 2.78 -9.14 11.52
CA PHE A 275 2.76 -10.59 11.28
C PHE A 275 1.58 -11.03 10.44
N ALA A 276 0.40 -10.41 10.57
CA ALA A 276 -0.72 -10.69 9.68
C ALA A 276 -0.36 -10.34 8.22
N LEU A 277 0.38 -9.24 8.00
CA LEU A 277 0.83 -8.81 6.68
C LEU A 277 1.88 -9.74 6.03
N MET A 278 2.59 -10.57 6.83
CA MET A 278 3.43 -11.66 6.29
C MET A 278 2.65 -12.60 5.35
N GLY A 279 1.33 -12.67 5.56
CA GLY A 279 0.37 -13.38 4.72
C GLY A 279 0.49 -13.09 3.24
N ILE A 280 0.88 -11.85 2.86
CA ILE A 280 0.96 -11.41 1.46
C ILE A 280 1.98 -12.23 0.68
N GLN A 281 3.20 -12.38 1.20
CA GLN A 281 4.26 -13.16 0.53
C GLN A 281 4.20 -14.66 0.85
N SER A 282 3.55 -15.07 1.93
CA SER A 282 3.28 -16.50 2.18
C SER A 282 2.07 -17.03 1.41
N ALA A 283 1.29 -16.17 0.77
CA ALA A 283 0.11 -16.59 0.02
C ALA A 283 0.49 -17.56 -1.11
N PRO A 284 -0.36 -18.56 -1.42
CA PRO A 284 -0.13 -19.46 -2.53
C PRO A 284 0.10 -18.72 -3.86
N ALA A 285 -0.65 -17.64 -4.09
CA ALA A 285 -0.48 -16.81 -5.28
C ALA A 285 0.95 -16.25 -5.40
N PHE A 286 1.59 -15.90 -4.28
CA PHE A 286 2.94 -15.34 -4.30
C PHE A 286 4.02 -16.38 -4.65
N THR A 287 3.75 -17.66 -4.37
CA THR A 287 4.65 -18.78 -4.74
C THR A 287 4.86 -18.86 -6.27
N MET A 288 3.86 -18.49 -7.08
CA MET A 288 4.01 -18.47 -8.53
C MET A 288 5.08 -17.49 -9.01
N TRP A 289 5.26 -16.36 -8.32
CA TRP A 289 6.36 -15.42 -8.60
C TRP A 289 7.72 -16.08 -8.40
N SER A 290 7.88 -16.90 -7.35
CA SER A 290 9.11 -17.66 -7.15
C SER A 290 9.36 -18.62 -8.32
N PHE A 291 8.35 -19.37 -8.75
CA PHE A 291 8.47 -20.31 -9.88
C PHE A 291 8.80 -19.64 -11.21
N ALA A 292 8.40 -18.39 -11.39
CA ALA A 292 8.57 -17.62 -12.62
C ALA A 292 10.00 -17.11 -12.87
N ASN A 293 10.94 -17.35 -11.95
CA ASN A 293 12.32 -16.96 -12.10
C ASN A 293 13.21 -18.08 -12.66
N ASN A 294 14.17 -17.71 -13.50
CA ASN A 294 15.19 -18.64 -13.99
C ASN A 294 16.26 -18.95 -12.93
N SER A 295 16.47 -18.04 -11.98
CA SER A 295 17.49 -18.08 -10.94
C SER A 295 16.97 -17.43 -9.65
N PRO A 296 17.52 -17.76 -8.47
CA PRO A 296 17.04 -17.19 -7.20
C PRO A 296 17.68 -15.83 -6.88
N LYS A 297 18.57 -15.32 -7.74
CA LYS A 297 19.29 -14.05 -7.56
C LYS A 297 18.37 -12.85 -7.28
N PRO A 298 17.17 -12.74 -7.89
CA PRO A 298 16.29 -11.57 -7.67
C PRO A 298 15.65 -11.50 -6.27
N PHE A 299 15.60 -12.60 -5.53
CA PHE A 299 14.87 -12.67 -4.25
C PHE A 299 15.47 -11.75 -3.18
N ALA A 300 16.78 -11.84 -2.94
CA ALA A 300 17.42 -11.05 -1.89
C ALA A 300 17.36 -9.52 -2.17
N PRO A 301 17.64 -9.02 -3.38
CA PRO A 301 17.47 -7.60 -3.69
C PRO A 301 16.03 -7.11 -3.56
N GLN A 302 15.05 -7.92 -3.92
CA GLN A 302 13.64 -7.58 -3.75
C GLN A 302 13.26 -7.45 -2.26
N GLN A 303 13.67 -8.43 -1.45
CA GLN A 303 13.27 -8.54 -0.04
C GLN A 303 13.98 -7.50 0.83
N VAL A 304 15.28 -7.36 0.67
CA VAL A 304 16.11 -6.49 1.52
C VAL A 304 16.12 -5.07 0.97
N TRP A 305 16.53 -4.88 -0.29
CA TRP A 305 16.79 -3.54 -0.82
C TRP A 305 15.53 -2.84 -1.30
N ALA A 306 14.72 -3.46 -2.16
CA ALA A 306 13.53 -2.81 -2.69
C ALA A 306 12.45 -2.65 -1.60
N SER A 307 12.12 -3.74 -0.89
CA SER A 307 11.05 -3.73 0.11
C SER A 307 11.48 -3.09 1.43
N SER A 308 12.43 -3.72 2.14
CA SER A 308 12.75 -3.32 3.52
C SER A 308 13.44 -1.96 3.57
N VAL A 309 14.40 -1.69 2.67
CA VAL A 309 15.14 -0.42 2.67
C VAL A 309 14.41 0.66 1.87
N GLY A 310 14.09 0.39 0.59
CA GLY A 310 13.50 1.36 -0.32
C GLY A 310 12.11 1.81 0.11
N ILE A 311 11.14 0.89 0.10
CA ILE A 311 9.78 1.20 0.55
C ILE A 311 9.77 1.53 2.05
N GLY A 312 10.57 0.86 2.87
CA GLY A 312 10.75 1.22 4.29
C GLY A 312 11.07 2.70 4.48
N PHE A 313 12.14 3.20 3.86
CA PHE A 313 12.50 4.61 3.90
C PHE A 313 11.35 5.51 3.43
N ILE A 314 10.68 5.14 2.33
CA ILE A 314 9.55 5.91 1.81
C ILE A 314 8.42 6.02 2.85
N LEU A 315 8.04 4.91 3.50
CA LEU A 315 6.96 4.93 4.48
C LEU A 315 7.35 5.71 5.74
N PHE A 316 8.55 5.51 6.27
CA PHE A 316 8.95 6.15 7.53
C PHE A 316 8.94 7.68 7.46
N PHE A 317 9.35 8.25 6.32
CA PHE A 317 9.43 9.71 6.19
C PHE A 317 8.20 10.29 5.51
N PHE A 318 7.88 9.84 4.30
CA PHE A 318 6.91 10.55 3.47
C PHE A 318 5.47 10.30 3.90
N THR A 319 5.13 9.10 4.39
CA THR A 319 3.77 8.88 4.94
C THR A 319 3.60 9.54 6.30
N ALA A 320 4.69 9.72 7.07
CA ALA A 320 4.66 10.52 8.28
C ALA A 320 4.44 12.01 7.97
N PHE A 321 5.10 12.55 6.94
CA PHE A 321 4.84 13.92 6.47
C PHE A 321 3.38 14.10 6.03
N GLN A 322 2.83 13.14 5.28
CA GLN A 322 1.44 13.18 4.86
C GLN A 322 0.47 13.10 6.05
N GLY A 323 0.63 12.09 6.91
CA GLY A 323 -0.29 11.78 7.98
C GLY A 323 -0.22 12.78 9.13
N MET A 324 0.96 12.99 9.69
CA MET A 324 1.15 13.91 10.82
C MET A 324 1.09 15.37 10.39
N GLY A 325 1.62 15.70 9.20
CA GLY A 325 1.52 17.04 8.65
C GLY A 325 0.06 17.45 8.43
N ALA A 326 -0.84 16.53 8.10
CA ALA A 326 -2.25 16.83 7.87
C ALA A 326 -2.93 17.51 9.08
N HIS A 327 -2.51 17.22 10.31
CA HIS A 327 -3.03 17.92 11.51
C HIS A 327 -2.76 19.43 11.47
N LEU A 328 -1.62 19.83 10.91
CA LEU A 328 -1.17 21.22 10.82
C LEU A 328 -1.59 21.89 9.49
N LEU A 329 -2.24 21.15 8.59
CA LEU A 329 -2.57 21.60 7.23
C LEU A 329 -4.09 21.77 7.01
N GLY A 330 -4.87 21.89 8.08
CA GLY A 330 -6.32 22.02 8.03
C GLY A 330 -7.08 20.69 8.19
N GLY A 331 -6.35 19.56 8.13
CA GLY A 331 -6.93 18.21 8.18
C GLY A 331 -7.62 17.86 9.49
N ASN A 332 -7.36 18.58 10.59
CA ASN A 332 -8.02 18.37 11.88
C ASN A 332 -8.64 19.69 12.35
N GLY A 333 -9.97 19.77 12.31
CA GLY A 333 -10.72 20.99 12.65
C GLY A 333 -10.38 21.56 14.03
N ALA A 334 -10.23 20.72 15.05
CA ALA A 334 -9.90 21.17 16.41
C ALA A 334 -8.48 21.76 16.51
N VAL A 335 -7.51 21.23 15.76
CA VAL A 335 -6.15 21.79 15.68
C VAL A 335 -6.16 23.14 14.95
N THR A 336 -6.97 23.25 13.90
CA THR A 336 -7.15 24.51 13.16
C THR A 336 -7.82 25.58 14.03
N GLU A 337 -8.90 25.24 14.74
CA GLU A 337 -9.62 26.14 15.64
C GLU A 337 -8.75 26.64 16.81
N ALA A 338 -7.80 25.82 17.26
CA ALA A 338 -6.83 26.19 18.28
C ALA A 338 -5.68 27.08 17.77
N GLY A 339 -5.67 27.44 16.49
CA GLY A 339 -4.64 28.31 15.90
C GLY A 339 -3.28 27.62 15.72
N LEU A 340 -3.24 26.29 15.70
CA LEU A 340 -2.01 25.51 15.51
C LEU A 340 -1.76 25.13 14.05
N ALA A 341 -2.73 25.35 13.16
CA ALA A 341 -2.56 25.11 11.73
C ALA A 341 -1.51 26.06 11.13
N LEU A 342 -0.55 25.49 10.41
CA LEU A 342 0.48 26.22 9.66
C LEU A 342 -0.06 26.69 8.31
N ASN A 343 -0.99 25.92 7.73
CA ASN A 343 -1.67 26.21 6.47
C ASN A 343 -3.03 25.48 6.47
N ASN A 344 -3.94 25.81 5.55
CA ASN A 344 -5.29 25.22 5.47
C ASN A 344 -5.58 24.71 4.05
N ILE A 345 -4.71 23.82 3.55
CA ILE A 345 -4.86 23.23 2.21
C ILE A 345 -5.74 21.97 2.20
N LEU A 346 -5.99 21.37 3.37
CA LEU A 346 -6.85 20.21 3.53
C LEU A 346 -8.19 20.60 4.19
N PRO A 347 -9.30 19.97 3.81
CA PRO A 347 -10.53 20.04 4.58
C PRO A 347 -10.40 19.24 5.87
N ASP A 348 -11.32 19.43 6.81
CA ASP A 348 -11.39 18.58 8.01
C ASP A 348 -11.71 17.12 7.63
N LEU A 349 -10.75 16.22 7.90
CA LEU A 349 -10.82 14.79 7.62
C LEU A 349 -11.14 13.95 8.87
N THR A 350 -11.55 14.60 9.96
CA THR A 350 -12.10 13.91 11.12
C THR A 350 -13.41 13.19 10.74
N ALA A 351 -13.98 12.41 11.69
CA ALA A 351 -15.14 11.56 11.44
C ALA A 351 -14.95 10.45 10.38
N ASN A 352 -13.81 9.74 10.44
CA ASN A 352 -13.47 8.58 9.61
C ASN A 352 -13.32 8.86 8.10
N LYS A 353 -12.96 10.11 7.73
CA LYS A 353 -12.71 10.52 6.35
C LYS A 353 -11.23 10.42 5.94
N GLN A 354 -10.40 9.72 6.71
CA GLN A 354 -8.95 9.62 6.47
C GLN A 354 -8.58 9.03 5.10
N GLY A 355 -9.48 8.25 4.47
CA GLY A 355 -9.29 7.75 3.11
C GLY A 355 -9.22 8.84 2.04
N GLY A 356 -9.69 10.05 2.34
CA GLY A 356 -9.60 11.22 1.45
C GLY A 356 -8.27 11.96 1.52
N LEU A 357 -7.37 11.61 2.45
CA LEU A 357 -6.15 12.39 2.72
C LEU A 357 -5.27 12.60 1.48
N VAL A 358 -4.88 11.50 0.84
CA VAL A 358 -4.03 11.55 -0.36
C VAL A 358 -4.73 12.24 -1.55
N PRO A 359 -6.00 11.93 -1.88
CA PRO A 359 -6.75 12.69 -2.88
C PRO A 359 -6.77 14.21 -2.65
N HIS A 360 -6.90 14.66 -1.39
CA HIS A 360 -6.91 16.09 -1.10
C HIS A 360 -5.53 16.75 -1.30
N TYR A 361 -4.43 16.04 -1.02
CA TYR A 361 -3.11 16.54 -1.39
C TYR A 361 -2.96 16.71 -2.91
N PHE A 362 -3.47 15.80 -3.72
CA PHE A 362 -3.49 15.98 -5.18
C PHE A 362 -4.30 17.19 -5.61
N ASN A 363 -5.50 17.34 -5.06
CA ASN A 363 -6.34 18.49 -5.39
C ASN A 363 -5.72 19.82 -4.97
N SER A 364 -4.93 19.86 -3.87
CA SER A 364 -4.26 21.08 -3.41
C SER A 364 -3.26 21.68 -4.40
N ILE A 365 -2.71 20.85 -5.31
CA ILE A 365 -1.77 21.27 -6.36
C ILE A 365 -2.39 21.20 -7.76
N GLY A 366 -3.68 20.89 -7.88
CA GLY A 366 -4.34 20.61 -9.15
C GLY A 366 -4.36 21.78 -10.13
N ASP A 367 -4.39 23.01 -9.62
CA ASP A 367 -4.41 24.21 -10.45
C ASP A 367 -3.01 24.62 -10.91
N GLU A 368 -1.99 24.46 -10.06
CA GLU A 368 -0.61 24.87 -10.34
C GLU A 368 0.17 23.79 -11.11
N TYR A 369 -0.05 22.52 -10.78
CA TYR A 369 0.64 21.36 -11.38
C TYR A 369 -0.34 20.29 -11.89
N PRO A 370 -1.27 20.61 -12.80
CA PRO A 370 -2.31 19.68 -13.26
C PRO A 370 -1.74 18.43 -13.95
N CYS A 371 -0.59 18.56 -14.63
CA CYS A 371 0.11 17.44 -15.26
C CYS A 371 0.65 16.45 -14.20
N LEU A 372 1.20 16.96 -13.10
CA LEU A 372 1.70 16.13 -12.02
C LEU A 372 0.56 15.36 -11.38
N VAL A 373 -0.59 15.99 -11.12
CA VAL A 373 -1.78 15.32 -10.58
C VAL A 373 -2.29 14.19 -11.48
N GLY A 374 -2.21 14.35 -12.81
CA GLY A 374 -2.59 13.27 -13.71
C GLY A 374 -1.61 12.08 -13.68
N LEU A 375 -0.33 12.32 -13.39
CA LEU A 375 0.72 11.30 -13.33
C LEU A 375 0.70 10.49 -12.03
N LEU A 376 0.46 11.18 -10.90
CA LEU A 376 0.43 10.60 -9.55
C LEU A 376 -0.85 9.78 -9.32
#